data_AF-A0A537RF35-F1
#
_entry.id   AF-A0A537RF35-F1
#
_cell.length_a   1.000
_cell.length_b   1.000
_cell.length_c   1.000
_cell.angle_alpha   90.00
_cell.angle_beta   90.00
_cell.angle_gamma   90.00
#
_symmetry.space_group_name_H-M   'P 1'
#
loop_
_entity.id
_entity.type
_entity.pdbx_description
1 polymer ?
#
loop_
_entity_poly.entity_id
_entity_poly.type
_entity_poly.pdbx_seq_one_letter_code
_entity_poly.pdbx_strand_id
1 'polypeptide(L)'
;MADPAANLDEIRALLSQFPGPDLTAGTAAAARQAQLTKPAGSLGRLEELAIWLATWQATHPPRLDQPRTLVFAANHGVAARGVSAYPAAVTAQMVQNFIAG
;
A
#
# COMPACT_ATOMS: atom_id res chain seq x y z
N MET A 1 -11.50 -11.07 -27.33
CA MET A 1 -12.50 -10.07 -26.90
C MET A 1 -11.74 -9.13 -25.98
N ALA A 2 -11.53 -7.88 -26.40
CA ALA A 2 -10.79 -6.92 -25.57
C ALA A 2 -11.56 -6.73 -24.26
N ASP A 3 -10.89 -6.97 -23.14
CA ASP A 3 -11.36 -6.59 -21.81
C ASP A 3 -11.76 -5.10 -21.86
N PRO A 4 -12.99 -4.69 -21.51
CA PRO A 4 -13.35 -3.28 -21.53
C PRO A 4 -12.36 -2.56 -20.62
N ALA A 5 -11.47 -1.78 -21.22
CA ALA A 5 -10.40 -1.11 -20.51
C ALA A 5 -11.00 -0.41 -19.28
N ALA A 6 -10.47 -0.72 -18.10
CA ALA A 6 -10.88 -0.12 -16.84
C ALA A 6 -11.02 1.39 -17.04
N ASN A 7 -12.23 1.91 -16.88
CA ASN A 7 -12.54 3.29 -17.14
C ASN A 7 -12.70 4.06 -15.82
N LEU A 8 -12.65 5.39 -15.90
CA LEU A 8 -12.71 6.23 -14.70
C LEU A 8 -14.03 6.08 -13.92
N ASP A 9 -15.12 5.68 -14.59
CA ASP A 9 -16.41 5.46 -13.92
C ASP A 9 -16.41 4.16 -13.12
N GLU A 10 -15.78 3.11 -13.64
CA GLU A 10 -15.55 1.86 -12.90
C GLU A 10 -14.66 2.10 -11.67
N ILE A 11 -13.56 2.85 -11.82
CA ILE A 11 -12.69 3.23 -10.69
C ILE A 11 -13.51 3.99 -9.64
N ARG A 12 -14.33 4.97 -10.06
CA ARG A 12 -15.17 5.74 -9.15
C ARG A 12 -16.18 4.86 -8.42
N ALA A 13 -16.79 3.90 -9.13
CA ALA A 13 -17.74 2.96 -8.54
C ALA A 13 -17.05 2.05 -7.50
N LEU A 14 -15.86 1.53 -7.80
CA LEU A 14 -15.07 0.71 -6.86
C LEU A 14 -14.68 1.50 -5.60
N LEU A 15 -14.21 2.73 -5.77
CA LEU A 15 -13.81 3.58 -4.64
C LEU A 15 -14.98 3.84 -3.67
N SER A 16 -16.21 3.96 -4.18
CA SER A 16 -17.40 4.16 -3.34
C SER A 16 -17.77 2.94 -2.48
N GLN A 17 -17.27 1.76 -2.83
CA GLN A 17 -17.55 0.50 -2.14
C GLN A 17 -16.47 0.13 -1.13
N PHE A 18 -15.35 0.86 -1.08
CA PHE A 18 -14.28 0.54 -0.15
C PHE A 18 -14.77 0.69 1.29
N PRO A 19 -14.50 -0.31 2.16
CA PRO A 19 -14.88 -0.20 3.55
C PRO A 19 -14.12 0.95 4.22
N GLY A 20 -14.78 1.58 5.19
CA GLY A 20 -14.11 2.45 6.13
C GLY A 20 -13.21 1.66 7.10
N PRO A 21 -12.48 2.37 7.99
CA PRO A 21 -11.69 1.73 9.03
C PRO A 21 -12.56 0.89 9.98
N ASP A 22 -12.10 -0.30 10.36
CA ASP A 22 -12.74 -1.09 11.42
C ASP A 22 -12.30 -0.56 12.79
N LEU A 23 -13.17 0.25 13.40
CA LEU A 23 -12.90 0.84 14.71
C LEU A 23 -12.95 -0.18 15.85
N THR A 24 -13.68 -1.28 15.70
CA THR A 24 -13.74 -2.35 16.71
C THR A 24 -12.40 -3.05 16.83
N ALA A 25 -11.80 -3.44 15.69
CA ALA A 25 -10.47 -4.03 15.65
C ALA A 25 -9.39 -3.04 16.15
N GLY A 26 -9.48 -1.77 15.74
CA GLY A 26 -8.60 -0.71 16.21
C GLY A 26 -8.65 -0.49 17.73
N THR A 27 -9.85 -0.42 18.32
CA THR A 27 -10.04 -0.29 19.77
C THR A 27 -9.51 -1.51 20.52
N ALA A 28 -9.76 -2.73 20.02
CA ALA A 28 -9.23 -3.95 20.62
C ALA A 28 -7.68 -3.95 20.64
N ALA A 29 -7.05 -3.53 19.53
CA ALA A 29 -5.60 -3.39 19.45
C ALA A 29 -5.03 -2.35 20.43
N ALA A 30 -5.69 -1.19 20.55
CA ALA A 30 -5.28 -0.15 21.49
C ALA A 30 -5.40 -0.60 22.95
N ALA A 31 -6.51 -1.27 23.30
CA ALA A 31 -6.71 -1.84 24.64
C ALA A 31 -5.64 -2.89 24.97
N ARG A 32 -5.27 -3.74 24.00
CA ARG A 32 -4.21 -4.73 24.18
C ARG A 32 -2.84 -4.09 24.42
N GLN A 33 -2.52 -3.00 23.72
CA GLN A 33 -1.26 -2.26 23.88
C GLN A 33 -1.09 -1.68 25.30
N ALA A 34 -2.19 -1.21 25.90
CA ALA A 34 -2.21 -0.69 27.27
C ALA A 34 -1.98 -1.76 28.34
N GLN A 35 -2.23 -3.04 28.02
CA GLN A 35 -2.10 -4.17 28.94
C GLN A 35 -0.77 -4.92 28.82
N LEU A 36 0.09 -4.57 27.86
CA LEU A 36 1.39 -5.22 27.70
C LEU A 36 2.34 -4.82 28.84
N THR A 37 3.21 -5.75 29.23
CA THR A 37 4.30 -5.51 30.18
C THR A 37 5.38 -4.64 29.55
N LYS A 38 5.09 -3.35 29.42
CA LYS A 38 5.96 -2.30 28.87
C LYS A 38 5.57 -0.94 29.46
N PRO A 39 6.50 0.01 29.63
CA PRO A 39 6.11 1.39 29.89
C PRO A 39 5.19 1.90 28.78
N ALA A 40 4.18 2.70 29.13
CA ALA A 40 3.26 3.27 28.15
C ALA A 40 4.03 4.04 27.07
N GLY A 41 3.72 3.78 25.79
CA GLY A 41 4.37 4.42 24.65
C GLY A 41 5.82 4.00 24.37
N SER A 42 6.40 3.08 25.14
CA SER A 42 7.82 2.69 24.98
C SER A 42 8.17 2.05 23.63
N LEU A 43 7.17 1.55 22.87
CA LEU A 43 7.39 1.03 21.51
C LEU A 43 7.14 2.10 20.42
N GLY A 44 6.72 3.31 20.81
CA GLY A 44 6.51 4.45 19.91
C GLY A 44 5.66 4.09 18.69
N ARG A 45 6.20 4.36 17.49
CA ARG A 45 5.51 4.12 16.21
C ARG A 45 5.11 2.67 15.96
N LEU A 46 5.75 1.69 16.62
CA LEU A 46 5.33 0.29 16.47
C LEU A 46 3.94 0.05 17.10
N GLU A 47 3.57 0.81 18.14
CA GLU A 47 2.21 0.74 18.71
C GLU A 47 1.18 1.28 17.73
N GLU A 48 1.49 2.43 17.12
CA GLU A 48 0.67 3.09 16.11
C GLU A 48 0.45 2.19 14.89
N LEU A 49 1.52 1.57 14.38
CA LEU A 49 1.46 0.68 13.22
C LEU A 49 0.65 -0.59 13.50
N ALA A 50 0.75 -1.17 14.70
CA ALA A 50 -0.04 -2.33 15.08
C ALA A 50 -1.54 -2.00 15.16
N ILE A 51 -1.89 -0.85 15.73
CA ILE A 51 -3.29 -0.38 15.78
C ILE A 51 -3.80 -0.08 14.37
N TRP A 52 -3.01 0.64 13.56
CA TRP A 52 -3.35 0.98 12.18
C TRP A 52 -3.58 -0.27 11.32
N LEU A 53 -2.68 -1.27 11.40
CA LEU A 53 -2.85 -2.54 10.69
C LEU A 53 -4.13 -3.27 11.13
N ALA A 54 -4.43 -3.32 12.44
CA ALA A 54 -5.63 -3.98 12.93
C ALA A 54 -6.91 -3.33 12.38
N THR A 55 -6.94 -2.00 12.39
CA THR A 55 -8.06 -1.19 11.87
C THR A 55 -8.31 -1.43 10.38
N TRP A 56 -7.26 -1.46 9.55
CA TRP A 56 -7.42 -1.60 8.10
C TRP A 56 -7.49 -3.04 7.61
N GLN A 57 -7.08 -4.01 8.44
CA GLN A 57 -7.29 -5.44 8.19
C GLN A 57 -8.61 -5.96 8.77
N ALA A 58 -9.36 -5.13 9.49
CA ALA A 58 -10.56 -5.54 10.24
C ALA A 58 -10.32 -6.79 11.11
N THR A 59 -9.13 -6.89 11.72
CA THR A 59 -8.66 -8.10 12.42
C THR A 59 -7.75 -7.74 13.59
N HIS A 60 -8.00 -8.33 14.77
CA HIS A 60 -7.10 -8.27 15.92
C HIS A 60 -6.79 -9.70 16.45
N PRO A 61 -5.52 -10.07 16.64
CA PRO A 61 -4.30 -9.30 16.31
C PRO A 61 -4.09 -9.20 14.79
N PRO A 62 -3.50 -8.10 14.29
CA PRO A 62 -3.17 -7.96 12.87
C PRO A 62 -2.07 -8.94 12.44
N ARG A 63 -2.00 -9.25 11.14
CA ARG A 63 -0.99 -10.16 10.57
C ARG A 63 -0.30 -9.53 9.35
N LEU A 64 0.97 -9.87 9.14
CA LEU A 64 1.72 -9.47 7.95
C LEU A 64 2.46 -10.69 7.38
N ASP A 65 1.71 -11.65 6.86
CA ASP A 65 2.27 -12.92 6.38
C ASP A 65 2.84 -12.82 4.95
N GLN A 66 2.24 -11.96 4.11
CA GLN A 66 2.51 -11.90 2.68
C GLN A 66 2.56 -10.45 2.16
N PRO A 67 3.56 -9.65 2.58
CA PRO A 67 3.73 -8.32 2.03
C PRO A 67 3.95 -8.38 0.50
N ARG A 68 3.35 -7.43 -0.21
CA ARG A 68 3.47 -7.30 -1.67
C ARG A 68 4.06 -5.94 -2.00
N THR A 69 4.95 -5.91 -2.99
CA THR A 69 5.45 -4.68 -3.60
C THR A 69 4.95 -4.64 -5.04
N LEU A 70 4.32 -3.53 -5.41
CA LEU A 70 3.84 -3.28 -6.77
C LEU A 70 4.70 -2.18 -7.40
N VAL A 71 5.39 -2.49 -8.50
CA VAL A 71 6.19 -1.52 -9.25
C VAL A 71 5.43 -1.13 -10.51
N PHE A 72 5.03 0.13 -10.61
CA PHE A 72 4.39 0.68 -11.81
C PHE A 72 5.46 1.39 -12.66
N ALA A 73 5.69 0.91 -13.88
CA ALA A 73 6.68 1.45 -14.79
C ALA A 73 6.02 1.92 -16.09
N ALA A 74 6.28 3.17 -16.47
CA ALA A 74 5.78 3.76 -17.71
C ALA A 74 6.73 4.85 -18.21
N ASN A 75 6.80 5.01 -19.52
CA ASN A 75 7.45 6.16 -20.15
C ASN A 75 6.48 7.32 -20.29
N HIS A 76 7.03 8.53 -20.30
CA HIS A 76 6.26 9.77 -20.44
C HIS A 76 6.70 10.48 -21.71
N GLY A 77 5.75 10.94 -22.54
CA GLY A 77 6.06 11.59 -23.81
C GLY A 77 6.93 12.85 -23.69
N VAL A 78 6.86 13.55 -22.54
CA VAL A 78 7.69 14.73 -22.25
C VAL A 78 9.18 14.42 -22.27
N ALA A 79 9.59 13.17 -22.03
CA ALA A 79 11.00 12.77 -22.05
C ALA A 79 11.69 13.04 -23.40
N ALA A 80 10.94 13.03 -24.51
CA ALA A 80 11.46 13.39 -25.83
C ALA A 80 11.94 14.85 -25.94
N ARG A 81 11.58 15.71 -24.96
CA ARG A 81 12.03 17.10 -24.89
C ARG A 81 13.36 17.29 -24.18
N GLY A 82 14.09 16.21 -23.87
CA GLY A 82 15.40 16.27 -23.22
C GLY A 82 15.37 16.69 -21.75
N VAL A 83 14.21 16.55 -21.08
CA VAL A 83 14.02 16.92 -19.67
C VAL A 83 14.49 15.84 -18.68
N SER A 84 14.92 14.69 -19.19
CA SER A 84 15.28 13.53 -18.37
C SER A 84 16.79 13.30 -18.37
N ALA A 85 17.33 12.90 -17.21
CA ALA A 85 18.76 12.59 -17.06
C ALA A 85 19.20 11.33 -17.84
N TYR A 86 18.26 10.45 -18.18
CA TYR A 86 18.51 9.21 -18.90
C TYR A 86 17.55 9.03 -20.08
N PRO A 87 17.93 8.27 -21.13
CA PRO A 87 17.04 7.94 -22.23
C PRO A 87 15.81 7.13 -21.79
N ALA A 88 14.68 7.28 -22.48
CA ALA A 88 13.44 6.57 -22.18
C ALA A 88 13.56 5.03 -22.25
N ALA A 89 14.56 4.50 -22.98
CA ALA A 89 14.85 3.07 -23.04
C ALA A 89 15.26 2.49 -21.67
N VAL A 90 15.80 3.31 -20.77
CA VAL A 90 16.24 2.87 -19.44
C VAL A 90 15.07 2.36 -18.59
N THR A 91 13.85 2.88 -18.78
CA THR A 91 12.65 2.36 -18.09
C THR A 91 12.45 0.88 -18.37
N ALA A 92 12.52 0.46 -19.64
CA ALA A 92 12.37 -0.94 -20.02
C ALA A 92 13.51 -1.80 -19.48
N GLN A 93 14.75 -1.27 -19.51
CA GLN A 93 15.90 -1.97 -18.95
C GLN A 93 15.77 -2.20 -17.44
N MET A 94 15.30 -1.19 -16.69
CA MET A 94 15.08 -1.32 -15.25
C MET A 94 13.96 -2.31 -14.93
N VAL A 95 12.90 -2.36 -15.75
CA VAL A 95 11.87 -3.41 -15.63
C VAL A 95 12.48 -4.80 -15.81
N GLN A 96 13.37 -5.00 -16.79
CA GLN A 96 14.07 -6.28 -16.94
C GLN A 96 14.93 -6.62 -15.71
N ASN A 97 15.57 -5.62 -15.09
CA ASN A 97 16.30 -5.83 -13.85
C ASN A 97 15.35 -6.29 -12.71
N PHE A 98 14.18 -5.65 -12.54
CA PHE A 98 13.19 -6.08 -11.54
C PHE A 98 12.65 -7.50 -11.78
N ILE A 99 12.52 -7.92 -13.04
CA ILE A 99 12.10 -9.28 -13.41
C ILE A 99 13.21 -10.30 -13.09
N ALA A 100 14.47 -9.91 -13.28
CA ALA A 100 15.62 -10.78 -13.03
C ALA A 100 15.93 -11.00 -11.54
N GLY A 101 15.47 -10.10 -10.65
CA GLY A 101 15.72 -10.11 -9.21
C GLY A 101 16.97 -9.34 -8.80
#